data_AF-A0A4R8LM70-F1
#
_entry.id   AF-A0A4R8LM70-F1
#
_cell.length_a   1.000
_cell.length_b   1.000
_cell.length_c   1.000
_cell.angle_alpha   90.00
_cell.angle_beta   90.00
_cell.angle_gamma   90.00
#
_symmetry.space_group_name_H-M   'P 1'
#
loop_
_entity.id
_entity.type
_entity.pdbx_description
1 polymer ?
#
loop_
_entity_poly.entity_id
_entity_poly.type
_entity_poly.pdbx_seq_one_letter_code
_entity_poly.pdbx_strand_id
1 'polypeptide(L)'
;MVIKRSELASTDFSDIATGERISAVHPGEVLRVEFLDPRGMSVNALALALRVPAPRINDVVRGKRGVSTETALRLARYFGTSALFWMNLQIAYDLRVVTEASGAQIEREIEPLPLRDRPKPPKTQAAHARAAALATSAAQRVSRGTARGKPRGATGGSGTGSSLGSAARSARRSTITSSRKA
;
A
#
# COMPACT_ATOMS: atom_id res chain seq x y z
N MET A 1 -17.14 -9.63 22.19
CA MET A 1 -18.33 -10.25 21.56
C MET A 1 -17.84 -11.11 20.41
N VAL A 2 -18.02 -12.44 20.47
CA VAL A 2 -17.60 -13.37 19.41
C VAL A 2 -18.88 -13.90 18.77
N ILE A 3 -19.17 -13.44 17.55
CA ILE A 3 -20.36 -13.89 16.81
C ILE A 3 -19.94 -15.10 15.98
N LYS A 4 -20.64 -16.23 16.13
CA LYS A 4 -20.39 -17.40 15.28
C LYS A 4 -20.85 -17.09 13.85
N ARG A 5 -20.02 -17.41 12.85
CA ARG A 5 -20.33 -17.13 11.44
C ARG A 5 -21.66 -17.74 10.97
N SER A 6 -22.10 -18.85 11.58
CA SER A 6 -23.38 -19.50 11.33
C SER A 6 -24.60 -18.68 11.79
N GLU A 7 -24.42 -17.80 12.79
CA GLU A 7 -25.49 -16.97 13.37
C GLU A 7 -25.69 -15.67 12.57
N LEU A 8 -24.74 -15.30 11.68
CA LEU A 8 -24.86 -14.12 10.81
C LEU A 8 -26.04 -14.21 9.83
N ALA A 9 -26.37 -15.43 9.38
CA ALA A 9 -27.44 -15.64 8.41
C ALA A 9 -28.85 -15.47 9.02
N SER A 10 -28.98 -15.58 10.34
CA SER A 10 -30.26 -15.43 11.06
C SER A 10 -30.38 -14.12 11.83
N THR A 11 -29.37 -13.26 11.78
CA THR A 11 -29.40 -11.98 12.47
C THR A 11 -30.16 -10.97 11.62
N ASP A 12 -31.21 -10.37 12.19
CA ASP A 12 -31.95 -9.29 11.57
C ASP A 12 -31.16 -7.98 11.68
N PHE A 13 -30.82 -7.39 10.53
CA PHE A 13 -30.10 -6.12 10.44
C PHE A 13 -30.99 -4.99 9.89
N SER A 14 -32.30 -5.21 9.80
CA SER A 14 -33.25 -4.24 9.23
C SER A 14 -33.23 -2.89 9.97
N ASP A 15 -32.94 -2.91 11.26
CA ASP A 15 -32.83 -1.70 12.10
C ASP A 15 -31.58 -0.85 11.81
N ILE A 16 -30.60 -1.41 11.10
CA ILE A 16 -29.30 -0.79 10.83
C ILE A 16 -29.10 -0.53 9.33
N ALA A 17 -29.71 -1.35 8.48
CA ALA A 17 -29.60 -1.27 7.04
C ALA A 17 -30.92 -0.82 6.41
N THR A 18 -31.02 0.47 6.07
CA THR A 18 -32.17 1.07 5.37
C THR A 18 -32.40 0.50 3.96
N GLY A 19 -31.52 -0.39 3.47
CA GLY A 19 -31.52 -0.91 2.10
C GLY A 19 -31.08 0.11 1.05
N GLU A 20 -30.83 1.37 1.44
CA GLU A 20 -30.38 2.42 0.56
C GLU A 20 -28.92 2.22 0.16
N ARG A 21 -28.67 2.19 -1.14
CA ARG A 21 -27.32 2.03 -1.67
C ARG A 21 -26.57 3.35 -1.55
N ILE A 22 -25.48 3.36 -0.79
CA ILE A 22 -24.59 4.52 -0.66
C ILE A 22 -24.12 4.94 -2.05
N SER A 23 -24.24 6.24 -2.34
CA SER A 23 -23.82 6.85 -3.61
C SER A 23 -22.32 6.66 -3.86
N ALA A 24 -21.93 6.56 -5.14
CA ALA A 24 -20.53 6.48 -5.52
C ALA A 24 -19.80 7.79 -5.16
N VAL A 25 -18.82 7.71 -4.27
CA VAL A 25 -18.04 8.87 -3.83
C VAL A 25 -16.94 9.17 -4.84
N HIS A 26 -17.01 10.32 -5.52
CA HIS A 26 -15.99 10.74 -6.46
C HIS A 26 -14.71 11.19 -5.71
N PRO A 27 -13.49 10.86 -6.17
CA PRO A 27 -12.25 11.28 -5.50
C PRO A 27 -12.11 12.79 -5.34
N GLY A 28 -12.71 13.57 -6.24
CA GLY A 28 -12.79 15.03 -6.15
C GLY A 28 -13.63 15.56 -4.99
N GLU A 29 -14.65 14.80 -4.56
CA GLU A 29 -15.43 15.13 -3.38
C GLU A 29 -14.59 14.94 -2.10
N VAL A 30 -13.88 13.81 -2.01
CA VAL A 30 -12.91 13.56 -0.93
C VAL A 30 -11.83 14.64 -0.90
N LEU A 31 -11.29 15.02 -2.06
CA LEU A 31 -10.32 16.10 -2.16
C LEU A 31 -10.86 17.43 -1.59
N ARG A 32 -12.13 17.75 -1.88
CA ARG A 32 -12.75 18.97 -1.36
C ARG A 32 -12.95 18.90 0.15
N VAL A 33 -13.69 17.89 0.62
CA VAL A 33 -14.17 17.79 1.99
C VAL A 33 -13.04 17.49 2.99
N GLU A 34 -12.12 16.59 2.64
CA GLU A 34 -11.08 16.13 3.58
C GLU A 34 -9.80 16.98 3.51
N PHE A 35 -9.56 17.66 2.39
CA PHE A 35 -8.29 18.36 2.16
C PHE A 35 -8.42 19.86 2.00
N LEU A 36 -9.32 20.33 1.12
CA LEU A 36 -9.44 21.76 0.79
C LEU A 36 -10.22 22.53 1.86
N ASP A 37 -11.42 22.06 2.22
CA ASP A 37 -12.31 22.77 3.14
C ASP A 37 -11.69 22.94 4.54
N PRO A 38 -11.06 21.92 5.16
CA PRO A 38 -10.42 22.06 6.47
C PRO A 38 -9.22 23.01 6.47
N ARG A 39 -8.66 23.30 5.28
CA ARG A 39 -7.51 24.19 5.10
C ARG A 39 -7.91 25.57 4.57
N GLY A 40 -9.21 25.81 4.30
CA GLY A 40 -9.67 27.03 3.64
C GLY A 40 -8.99 27.26 2.27
N MET A 41 -8.57 26.20 1.60
CA MET A 41 -7.73 26.27 0.41
C MET A 41 -8.58 26.31 -0.86
N SER A 42 -8.34 27.29 -1.72
CA SER A 42 -9.01 27.35 -3.02
C SER A 42 -8.43 26.34 -4.02
N VAL A 43 -9.26 25.91 -4.97
CA VAL A 43 -8.84 25.06 -6.10
C VAL A 43 -7.68 25.68 -6.88
N ASN A 44 -7.69 27.00 -7.06
CA ASN A 44 -6.60 27.71 -7.75
C ASN A 44 -5.29 27.65 -6.97
N ALA A 45 -5.35 27.81 -5.64
CA ALA A 45 -4.17 27.68 -4.78
C ALA A 45 -3.59 26.26 -4.86
N LEU A 46 -4.43 25.23 -4.82
CA LEU A 46 -3.99 23.85 -5.01
C LEU A 46 -3.37 23.64 -6.39
N ALA A 47 -3.99 24.12 -7.47
CA ALA A 47 -3.48 23.96 -8.82
C ALA A 47 -2.08 24.57 -9.01
N LEU A 48 -1.85 25.76 -8.43
CA LEU A 48 -0.54 26.41 -8.39
C LEU A 48 0.49 25.57 -7.62
N ALA A 49 0.12 25.07 -6.44
CA ALA A 49 1.01 24.23 -5.62
C ALA A 49 1.39 22.92 -6.31
N LEU A 50 0.44 22.30 -7.01
CA LEU A 50 0.65 21.07 -7.77
C LEU A 50 1.32 21.31 -9.14
N ARG A 51 1.47 22.57 -9.58
CA ARG A 51 1.94 22.96 -10.92
C ARG A 51 1.16 22.27 -12.03
N VAL A 52 -0.16 22.36 -11.97
CA VAL A 52 -1.08 21.86 -13.00
C VAL A 52 -2.08 22.96 -13.39
N PRO A 53 -2.68 22.91 -14.59
CA PRO A 53 -3.69 23.89 -14.98
C PRO A 53 -4.88 23.89 -14.02
N ALA A 54 -5.32 25.06 -13.57
CA ALA A 54 -6.47 25.20 -12.67
C ALA A 54 -7.76 24.52 -13.16
N PRO A 55 -8.11 24.57 -14.47
CA PRO A 55 -9.28 23.84 -14.98
C PRO A 55 -9.24 22.34 -14.69
N ARG A 56 -8.04 21.74 -14.70
CA ARG A 56 -7.87 20.31 -14.41
C ARG A 56 -8.33 19.96 -13.00
N ILE A 57 -7.88 20.72 -12.00
CA ILE A 57 -8.26 20.46 -10.60
C ILE A 57 -9.72 20.85 -10.35
N ASN A 58 -10.22 21.90 -11.02
CA ASN A 58 -11.62 22.29 -10.96
C ASN A 58 -12.54 21.16 -11.47
N ASP A 59 -12.22 20.58 -12.62
CA ASP A 59 -12.98 19.45 -13.17
C ASP A 59 -12.95 18.24 -12.26
N VAL A 60 -11.81 17.95 -11.63
CA VAL A 60 -11.68 16.86 -10.64
C VAL A 60 -12.59 17.10 -9.45
N VAL A 61 -12.49 18.27 -8.80
CA VAL A 61 -13.29 18.63 -7.62
C VAL A 61 -14.79 18.64 -7.94
N ARG A 62 -15.18 18.99 -9.17
CA ARG A 62 -16.57 18.97 -9.63
C ARG A 62 -17.09 17.60 -10.08
N GLY A 63 -16.29 16.55 -10.01
CA GLY A 63 -16.71 15.22 -10.47
C GLY A 63 -16.81 15.06 -11.99
N LYS A 64 -16.31 16.02 -12.77
CA LYS A 64 -16.36 15.99 -14.23
C LYS A 64 -15.20 15.21 -14.85
N ARG A 65 -14.13 15.00 -14.08
CA ARG A 65 -12.90 14.33 -14.51
C ARG A 65 -12.35 13.48 -13.39
N GLY A 66 -11.89 12.27 -13.73
CA GLY A 66 -11.16 11.43 -12.80
C GLY A 66 -9.74 11.92 -12.48
N VAL A 67 -9.15 11.37 -11.44
CA VAL A 67 -7.75 11.59 -11.06
C VAL A 67 -6.84 10.72 -11.92
N SER A 68 -5.95 11.35 -12.69
CA SER A 68 -4.90 10.63 -13.41
C SER A 68 -3.75 10.21 -12.48
N THR A 69 -2.96 9.21 -12.90
CA THR A 69 -1.77 8.74 -12.15
C THR A 69 -0.76 9.86 -11.87
N GLU A 70 -0.53 10.74 -12.85
CA GLU A 70 0.33 11.93 -12.67
C GLU A 70 -0.24 12.88 -11.61
N THR A 71 -1.55 13.12 -11.63
CA THR A 71 -2.22 13.98 -10.64
C THR A 71 -2.17 13.36 -9.25
N ALA A 72 -2.36 12.04 -9.15
CA ALA A 72 -2.25 11.28 -7.91
C ALA A 72 -0.85 11.40 -7.29
N LEU A 73 0.22 11.30 -8.08
CA LEU A 73 1.60 11.50 -7.60
C LEU A 73 1.82 12.92 -7.07
N ARG A 74 1.30 13.93 -7.77
CA ARG A 74 1.40 15.34 -7.35
C ARG A 74 0.63 15.59 -6.04
N LEU A 75 -0.60 15.08 -5.94
CA LEU A 75 -1.42 15.17 -4.73
C LEU A 75 -0.77 14.46 -3.55
N ALA A 76 -0.26 13.25 -3.77
CA ALA A 76 0.48 12.48 -2.77
C ALA A 76 1.68 13.25 -2.23
N ARG A 77 2.49 13.83 -3.14
CA ARG A 77 3.64 14.65 -2.76
C ARG A 77 3.24 15.89 -1.97
N TYR A 78 2.13 16.54 -2.32
CA TYR A 78 1.70 17.78 -1.69
C TYR A 78 1.06 17.56 -0.31
N PHE A 79 0.17 16.57 -0.20
CA PHE A 79 -0.59 16.31 1.03
C PHE A 79 0.07 15.28 1.96
N GLY A 80 1.20 14.69 1.56
CA GLY A 80 1.86 13.64 2.35
C GLY A 80 1.08 12.32 2.38
N THR A 81 0.27 12.06 1.36
CA THR A 81 -0.48 10.81 1.21
C THR A 81 0.21 9.87 0.21
N SER A 82 -0.39 8.71 -0.09
CA SER A 82 0.11 7.82 -1.14
C SER A 82 -0.59 8.07 -2.47
N ALA A 83 0.10 7.84 -3.60
CA ALA A 83 -0.55 7.92 -4.92
C ALA A 83 -1.63 6.83 -5.07
N LEU A 84 -1.40 5.66 -4.46
CA LEU A 84 -2.37 4.57 -4.41
C LEU A 84 -3.65 4.95 -3.68
N PHE A 85 -3.59 5.79 -2.64
CA PHE A 85 -4.80 6.29 -1.98
C PHE A 85 -5.73 6.97 -2.98
N TRP A 86 -5.21 7.90 -3.79
CA TRP A 86 -6.00 8.60 -4.80
C TRP A 86 -6.49 7.67 -5.92
N MET A 87 -5.63 6.75 -6.37
CA MET A 87 -6.01 5.80 -7.42
C MET A 87 -7.07 4.81 -6.94
N ASN A 88 -7.02 4.38 -5.68
CA ASN A 88 -8.02 3.48 -5.11
C ASN A 88 -9.40 4.15 -5.03
N LEU A 89 -9.46 5.44 -4.69
CA LEU A 89 -10.70 6.21 -4.73
C LEU A 89 -11.26 6.28 -6.16
N GLN A 90 -10.41 6.55 -7.14
CA GLN A 90 -10.80 6.58 -8.55
C GLN A 90 -11.35 5.22 -9.01
N ILE A 91 -10.62 4.14 -8.74
CA ILE A 91 -11.02 2.77 -9.12
C ILE A 91 -12.34 2.40 -8.44
N ALA A 92 -12.49 2.69 -7.15
CA ALA A 92 -13.72 2.39 -6.42
C ALA A 92 -14.94 3.13 -7.02
N TYR A 93 -14.77 4.41 -7.35
CA TYR A 93 -15.80 5.20 -8.02
C TYR A 93 -16.15 4.62 -9.40
N ASP A 94 -15.14 4.38 -10.24
CA ASP A 94 -15.35 3.88 -11.62
C ASP A 94 -16.03 2.51 -11.63
N LEU A 95 -15.57 1.59 -10.77
CA LEU A 95 -16.19 0.27 -10.62
C LEU A 95 -17.64 0.41 -10.19
N ARG A 96 -17.95 1.30 -9.25
CA ARG A 96 -19.32 1.48 -8.77
C ARG A 96 -20.23 2.00 -9.87
N VAL A 97 -19.82 3.05 -10.57
CA VAL A 97 -20.59 3.65 -11.67
C VAL A 97 -20.86 2.62 -12.77
N VAL A 98 -19.84 1.86 -13.18
CA VAL A 98 -19.99 0.84 -14.23
C VAL A 98 -20.83 -0.34 -13.74
N THR A 99 -20.68 -0.76 -12.49
CA THR A 99 -21.50 -1.82 -11.91
C THR A 99 -22.98 -1.43 -11.90
N GLU A 100 -23.29 -0.17 -11.58
CA GLU A 100 -24.67 0.33 -11.60
C GLU A 100 -25.22 0.46 -13.03
N ALA A 101 -24.40 0.91 -13.98
CA ALA A 101 -24.82 1.11 -15.37
C ALA A 101 -24.95 -0.18 -16.17
N SER A 102 -24.04 -1.14 -15.99
CA SER A 102 -23.89 -2.31 -16.88
C SER A 102 -23.61 -3.61 -16.14
N GLY A 103 -23.46 -3.62 -14.81
CA GLY A 103 -23.11 -4.83 -14.06
C GLY A 103 -24.09 -5.98 -14.26
N ALA A 104 -25.40 -5.71 -14.18
CA ALA A 104 -26.43 -6.73 -14.37
C ALA A 104 -26.49 -7.28 -15.81
N GLN A 105 -26.10 -6.48 -16.81
CA GLN A 105 -26.00 -6.94 -18.19
C GLN A 105 -24.77 -7.86 -18.35
N ILE A 106 -23.62 -7.43 -17.84
CA ILE A 106 -22.37 -8.21 -17.87
C ILE A 106 -22.57 -9.58 -17.20
N GLU A 107 -23.24 -9.64 -16.06
CA GLU A 107 -23.54 -10.90 -15.35
C GLU A 107 -24.44 -11.86 -16.15
N ARG A 108 -25.32 -11.33 -17.00
CA ARG A 108 -26.19 -12.16 -17.86
C ARG A 108 -25.48 -12.64 -19.11
N GLU A 109 -24.56 -11.85 -19.65
CA GLU A 109 -23.87 -12.11 -20.91
C GLU A 109 -22.60 -12.95 -20.74
N ILE A 110 -21.93 -12.88 -19.58
CA ILE A 110 -20.64 -13.53 -19.35
C ILE A 110 -20.79 -14.72 -18.39
N GLU A 111 -20.58 -15.92 -18.91
CA GLU A 111 -20.46 -17.13 -18.09
C GLU A 111 -19.06 -17.21 -17.46
N PRO A 112 -18.93 -17.32 -16.12
CA PRO A 112 -17.65 -17.47 -15.46
C PRO A 112 -16.95 -18.77 -15.88
N LEU A 113 -15.65 -18.68 -16.20
CA LEU A 113 -14.85 -19.87 -16.47
C LEU A 113 -14.93 -20.82 -15.25
N PRO A 114 -15.30 -22.09 -15.42
CA PRO A 114 -15.33 -23.04 -14.31
C PRO A 114 -13.95 -23.11 -13.66
N LEU A 115 -13.93 -23.06 -12.34
CA LEU A 115 -12.73 -23.31 -11.56
C LEU A 115 -12.20 -24.68 -11.97
N ARG A 116 -11.03 -24.73 -12.63
CA ARG A 116 -10.25 -25.98 -12.69
C ARG A 116 -10.14 -26.49 -11.25
N ASP A 117 -10.25 -27.82 -11.07
CA ASP A 117 -9.91 -28.51 -9.83
C ASP A 117 -8.42 -28.29 -9.54
N ARG A 118 -8.07 -27.08 -9.10
CA ARG A 118 -6.79 -26.80 -8.49
C ARG A 118 -6.85 -27.47 -7.13
N PRO A 119 -5.92 -28.39 -6.81
CA PRO A 119 -5.86 -28.95 -5.48
C PRO A 119 -5.80 -27.78 -4.50
N LYS A 120 -6.73 -27.77 -3.55
CA LYS A 120 -6.80 -26.73 -2.51
C LYS A 120 -5.41 -26.64 -1.90
N PRO A 121 -4.75 -25.46 -1.93
CA PRO A 121 -3.41 -25.36 -1.37
C PRO A 121 -3.46 -25.90 0.07
N PRO A 122 -2.52 -26.78 0.44
CA PRO A 122 -2.55 -27.40 1.76
C PRO A 122 -2.62 -26.29 2.80
N LYS A 123 -3.64 -26.35 3.66
CA LYS A 123 -3.82 -25.37 4.74
C LYS A 123 -2.48 -25.26 5.47
N THR A 124 -2.00 -24.03 5.60
CA THR A 124 -0.63 -23.62 5.95
C THR A 124 -0.11 -24.14 7.31
N GLN A 125 -0.81 -25.05 7.99
CA GLN A 125 -0.27 -25.80 9.13
C GLN A 125 0.77 -26.84 8.69
N ALA A 126 0.57 -27.55 7.57
CA ALA A 126 1.51 -28.58 7.12
C ALA A 126 2.83 -28.00 6.57
N ALA A 127 2.79 -26.81 5.95
CA ALA A 127 3.97 -26.12 5.46
C ALA A 127 4.82 -25.55 6.61
N HIS A 128 4.18 -24.94 7.61
CA HIS A 128 4.88 -24.46 8.81
C HIS A 128 5.44 -25.62 9.66
N ALA A 129 4.72 -26.75 9.78
CA ALA A 129 5.20 -27.92 10.52
C ALA A 129 6.46 -28.53 9.89
N ARG A 130 6.54 -28.62 8.55
CA ARG A 130 7.74 -29.10 7.85
C ARG A 130 8.93 -28.15 8.01
N ALA A 131 8.71 -26.83 7.93
CA ALA A 131 9.75 -25.84 8.19
C ALA A 131 10.28 -25.91 9.64
N ALA A 132 9.39 -26.08 10.62
CA ALA A 132 9.76 -26.23 12.03
C ALA A 132 10.52 -27.54 12.32
N ALA A 133 10.11 -28.65 11.71
CA ALA A 133 10.78 -29.94 11.86
C ALA A 133 12.20 -29.94 11.24
N LEU A 134 12.36 -29.29 10.08
CA LEU A 134 13.68 -29.12 9.43
C LEU A 134 14.60 -28.22 10.25
N ALA A 135 14.10 -27.13 10.83
CA ALA A 135 14.87 -26.27 11.72
C ALA A 135 15.31 -27.00 13.01
N THR A 136 14.43 -27.82 13.59
CA THR A 136 14.75 -28.64 14.78
C THR A 136 15.81 -29.69 14.46
N SER A 137 15.73 -30.32 13.29
CA SER A 137 16.71 -31.33 12.84
C SER A 137 18.06 -30.72 12.43
N ALA A 138 18.08 -29.45 12.01
CA ALA A 138 19.33 -28.71 11.76
C ALA A 138 20.03 -28.35 13.08
N ALA A 139 19.28 -27.90 14.09
CA ALA A 139 19.81 -27.57 15.42
C ALA A 139 20.40 -28.80 16.15
N GLN A 140 19.80 -29.98 16.01
CA GLN A 140 20.31 -31.22 16.63
C GLN A 140 21.60 -31.74 16.00
N ARG A 141 21.86 -31.45 14.71
CA ARG A 141 23.10 -31.85 14.03
C ARG A 141 24.31 -31.03 14.48
N VAL A 142 24.11 -29.75 14.80
CA VAL A 142 25.18 -28.87 15.33
C VAL A 142 25.63 -29.33 16.72
N SER A 143 24.73 -29.89 17.54
CA SER A 143 25.06 -30.31 18.91
C SER A 143 25.83 -31.65 19.02
N ARG A 144 25.91 -32.46 17.95
CA ARG A 144 26.69 -33.72 17.94
C ARG A 144 28.10 -33.58 17.40
N GLY A 145 28.45 -32.42 16.81
CA GLY A 145 29.76 -32.19 16.18
C GLY A 145 30.88 -31.73 17.11
N THR A 146 30.60 -31.33 18.36
CA THR A 146 31.55 -30.55 19.18
C THR A 146 32.23 -31.33 20.31
N ALA A 147 32.14 -32.66 20.34
CA ALA A 147 32.72 -33.48 21.40
C ALA A 147 33.97 -34.27 20.96
N ARG A 148 35.04 -33.59 20.52
CA ARG A 148 36.39 -34.20 20.51
C ARG A 148 37.52 -33.16 20.47
N GLY A 149 38.13 -32.89 21.63
CA GLY A 149 39.39 -32.14 21.74
C GLY A 149 39.64 -31.52 23.12
N LYS A 150 40.22 -32.29 24.05
CA LYS A 150 40.74 -31.82 25.37
C LYS A 150 41.98 -30.90 25.17
N PRO A 151 42.34 -30.06 26.17
CA PRO A 151 43.18 -28.86 26.02
C PRO A 151 44.66 -29.10 26.38
N ARG A 152 45.53 -28.19 25.93
CA ARG A 152 46.85 -27.96 26.55
C ARG A 152 47.42 -26.58 26.19
N GLY A 153 47.62 -25.75 27.22
CA GLY A 153 48.82 -24.91 27.39
C GLY A 153 48.77 -23.44 26.98
N ALA A 154 49.38 -22.62 27.85
CA ALA A 154 50.06 -21.33 27.59
C ALA A 154 49.16 -20.07 27.41
N THR A 155 48.98 -19.24 28.45
CA THR A 155 49.82 -18.10 28.91
C THR A 155 49.74 -16.83 28.06
N GLY A 156 49.29 -15.74 28.69
CA GLY A 156 49.81 -14.38 28.48
C GLY A 156 49.05 -13.49 27.50
N GLY A 157 48.82 -12.23 27.90
CA GLY A 157 48.58 -11.14 26.94
C GLY A 157 47.44 -10.20 27.28
N SER A 158 47.64 -9.35 28.28
CA SER A 158 46.99 -8.04 28.43
C SER A 158 47.11 -7.20 27.15
N GLY A 159 46.03 -6.52 26.75
CA GLY A 159 46.04 -5.61 25.61
C GLY A 159 44.79 -4.75 25.52
N THR A 160 44.75 -3.70 26.36
CA THR A 160 43.89 -2.52 26.24
C THR A 160 44.13 -1.78 24.94
N GLY A 161 43.09 -1.22 24.31
CA GLY A 161 43.25 -0.37 23.13
C GLY A 161 41.97 0.27 22.61
N SER A 162 41.57 1.36 23.26
CA SER A 162 40.66 2.39 22.73
C SER A 162 41.22 3.07 21.46
N SER A 163 40.34 3.57 20.59
CA SER A 163 40.44 4.83 19.79
C SER A 163 39.57 4.68 18.52
N LEU A 164 38.45 5.39 18.35
CA LEU A 164 38.30 6.80 17.95
C LEU A 164 39.07 7.20 16.68
N GLY A 165 38.34 7.80 15.74
CA GLY A 165 38.82 8.39 14.49
C GLY A 165 37.65 8.48 13.50
N SER A 166 36.73 9.43 13.60
CA SER A 166 36.86 10.87 13.30
C SER A 166 37.08 11.17 11.81
N ALA A 167 36.22 12.09 11.34
CA ALA A 167 36.42 13.02 10.22
C ALA A 167 36.36 12.45 8.80
N ALA A 168 35.97 13.21 7.78
CA ALA A 168 35.19 14.44 7.63
C ALA A 168 35.18 14.73 6.11
N ARG A 169 34.20 15.54 5.72
CA ARG A 169 34.35 16.65 4.76
C ARG A 169 34.45 16.35 3.25
N SER A 170 33.54 17.07 2.57
CA SER A 170 33.81 17.98 1.45
C SER A 170 34.17 17.35 0.10
N ALA A 171 33.81 17.90 -1.05
CA ALA A 171 33.16 19.17 -1.38
C ALA A 171 32.79 19.11 -2.88
N ARG A 172 31.76 19.90 -3.26
CA ARG A 172 31.75 20.85 -4.41
C ARG A 172 31.94 20.28 -5.83
N ARG A 173 31.45 20.87 -6.92
CA ARG A 173 30.57 22.02 -7.24
C ARG A 173 30.49 22.05 -8.79
N SER A 174 29.31 22.34 -9.31
CA SER A 174 28.94 23.09 -10.55
C SER A 174 29.84 23.07 -11.80
N THR A 175 29.24 23.01 -13.00
CA THR A 175 28.88 24.17 -13.87
C THR A 175 28.30 23.69 -15.24
N ILE A 176 27.11 24.15 -15.68
CA ILE A 176 26.79 25.17 -16.73
C ILE A 176 26.98 24.65 -18.19
N THR A 177 25.99 24.69 -19.11
CA THR A 177 25.70 25.74 -20.13
C THR A 177 24.52 25.22 -21.00
N SER A 178 23.32 25.80 -21.16
CA SER A 178 22.80 26.99 -21.90
C SER A 178 22.95 27.00 -23.44
N SER A 179 21.92 27.56 -24.13
CA SER A 179 21.82 27.96 -25.57
C SER A 179 21.39 26.84 -26.55
N ARG A 180 20.57 27.00 -27.61
CA ARG A 180 19.78 28.07 -28.30
C ARG A 180 18.96 27.31 -29.39
N LYS A 181 17.66 27.52 -29.59
CA LYS A 181 17.01 28.39 -30.60
C LYS A 181 17.42 28.14 -32.07
N ALA A 182 16.51 27.53 -32.83
CA ALA A 182 16.12 27.83 -34.21
C ALA A 182 14.68 27.34 -34.40
#